data_AF-A0A538EGF7-F1
#
_entry.id   AF-A0A538EGF7-F1
#
_cell.length_a   1.000
_cell.length_b   1.000
_cell.length_c   1.000
_cell.angle_alpha   90.00
_cell.angle_beta   90.00
_cell.angle_gamma   90.00
#
_symmetry.space_group_name_H-M   'P 1'
#
loop_
_entity.id
_entity.type
_entity.pdbx_description
1 polymer ?
#
loop_
_entity_poly.entity_id
_entity_poly.type
_entity_poly.pdbx_seq_one_letter_code
_entity_poly.pdbx_strand_id
1 'polypeptide(L)' 'MAARREILEIEGREVTITNPDKVFYPRTGHTKLDLVRYYLAVAPGALRGVADRPMAL' A
#
# COMPACT_ATOMS: atom_id res chain seq x y z
N MET A 1 12.44 16.95 -11.64
CA MET A 1 11.73 15.72 -12.03
C MET A 1 10.51 15.57 -11.13
N ALA A 2 9.30 15.54 -11.68
CA ALA A 2 8.11 15.28 -10.86
C ALA A 2 8.21 13.84 -10.32
N ALA A 3 7.95 13.66 -9.02
CA ALA A 3 7.94 12.31 -8.45
C ALA A 3 6.90 11.46 -9.18
N ARG A 4 7.30 10.23 -9.57
CA ARG A 4 6.43 9.24 -10.20
C ARG A 4 5.12 9.11 -9.40
N ARG A 5 4.01 8.87 -10.10
CA ARG A 5 2.72 8.51 -9.52
C ARG A 5 2.28 7.19 -10.13
N GLU A 6 1.68 6.33 -9.32
CA GLU A 6 1.11 5.06 -9.75
C GLU A 6 -0.36 5.04 -9.33
N ILE A 7 -1.26 4.72 -10.25
CA ILE A 7 -2.69 4.59 -9.99
C ILE A 7 -2.99 3.09 -10.02
N LEU A 8 -3.54 2.58 -8.93
CA LEU A 8 -3.97 1.18 -8.81
C LEU A 8 -5.49 1.13 -8.78
N GLU A 9 -6.09 0.27 -9.60
CA GLU A 9 -7.49 -0.09 -9.48
C GLU A 9 -7.62 -1.26 -8.50
N ILE A 10 -8.37 -1.07 -7.41
CA ILE A 10 -8.55 -2.06 -6.34
C ILE A 10 -10.05 -2.14 -6.04
N GLU A 11 -10.69 -3.29 -6.32
CA GLU A 11 -12.11 -3.52 -6.04
C GLU A 11 -13.02 -2.38 -6.58
N GLY A 12 -12.77 -1.93 -7.82
CA GLY A 12 -13.52 -0.86 -8.47
C GLY A 12 -13.22 0.56 -7.95
N ARG A 13 -12.14 0.74 -7.17
CA ARG A 13 -11.69 2.06 -6.69
C ARG A 13 -10.28 2.37 -7.19
N GLU A 14 -10.09 3.58 -7.73
CA GLU A 14 -8.77 4.09 -8.06
C GLU A 14 -8.06 4.64 -6.81
N VAL A 15 -6.87 4.15 -6.54
CA VAL A 15 -6.02 4.60 -5.44
C VAL A 15 -4.70 5.14 -6.01
N THR A 16 -4.42 6.42 -5.75
CA THR A 16 -3.18 7.06 -6.19
C THR A 16 -2.05 6.88 -5.18
N ILE A 17 -0.96 6.25 -5.60
CA ILE A 17 0.28 6.11 -4.85
C ILE A 17 1.28 7.16 -5.34
N THR A 18 1.48 8.21 -4.55
CA THR A 18 2.45 9.28 -4.84
C THR A 18 3.87 8.89 -4.42
N ASN A 19 4.93 9.25 -5.12
CA ASN A 19 6.30 8.89 -4.71
C ASN A 19 6.45 7.38 -4.37
N PRO A 20 6.08 6.47 -5.29
CA PRO A 20 6.05 5.03 -5.06
C PRO A 20 7.43 4.47 -4.72
N ASP A 21 8.48 5.08 -5.28
CA ASP A 21 9.87 4.63 -5.13
C ASP A 21 10.53 5.10 -3.81
N LYS A 22 9.81 5.83 -2.94
CA LYS A 22 10.31 6.22 -1.63
C LYS A 22 10.62 4.97 -0.80
N VAL A 23 11.87 4.81 -0.38
CA VAL A 23 12.29 3.73 0.54
C VAL A 23 11.69 3.98 1.93
N PHE A 24 10.89 3.03 2.40
CA PHE A 24 10.28 3.03 3.74
C PHE A 24 11.08 2.19 4.73
N TYR A 25 11.75 1.13 4.25
CA TYR A 25 12.54 0.22 5.06
C TYR A 25 14.00 0.22 4.58
N PRO A 26 14.86 1.14 5.05
CA PRO A 26 16.21 1.32 4.52
C PRO A 26 17.11 0.08 4.60
N ARG A 27 16.91 -0.75 5.64
CA ARG A 27 17.71 -1.96 5.85
C ARG A 27 17.50 -3.02 4.78
N THR A 28 16.29 -3.11 4.22
CA THR A 28 15.92 -4.12 3.21
C THR A 28 15.63 -3.52 1.85
N GLY A 29 15.62 -2.19 1.74
CA GLY A 29 15.37 -1.45 0.51
C GLY A 29 13.91 -1.38 0.08
N HIS A 30 12.95 -1.86 0.89
CA HIS A 30 11.54 -1.86 0.47
C HIS A 30 10.97 -0.45 0.35
N THR A 31 10.33 -0.22 -0.78
CA THR A 31 9.69 1.03 -1.17
C THR A 31 8.27 1.14 -0.63
N LYS A 32 7.66 2.33 -0.77
CA LYS A 32 6.24 2.51 -0.45
C LYS A 32 5.37 1.61 -1.30
N LEU A 33 5.71 1.43 -2.59
CA LEU A 33 4.94 0.56 -3.47
C LEU A 33 5.04 -0.92 -3.06
N ASP A 34 6.19 -1.35 -2.56
CA ASP A 34 6.34 -2.71 -2.03
C ASP A 34 5.41 -2.96 -0.83
N LEU A 35 5.31 -1.97 0.08
CA LEU A 35 4.40 -2.06 1.22
C LEU A 35 2.92 -2.13 0.79
N VAL A 36 2.54 -1.33 -0.21
CA VAL A 36 1.18 -1.38 -0.79
C VAL A 36 0.90 -2.77 -1.37
N ARG A 37 1.82 -3.31 -2.18
CA ARG A 37 1.69 -4.64 -2.79
C ARG A 37 1.63 -5.75 -1.75
N TYR A 38 2.40 -5.64 -0.67
CA TYR A 38 2.31 -6.56 0.47
C TYR A 38 0.91 -6.57 1.08
N TYR A 39 0.35 -5.40 1.40
CA TYR A 39 -1.01 -5.32 1.95
C TYR A 39 -2.06 -5.89 1.00
N LEU A 40 -1.94 -5.65 -0.31
CA LEU A 40 -2.84 -6.25 -1.31
C LEU A 40 -2.75 -7.78 -1.32
N ALA A 41 -1.54 -8.34 -1.23
CA ALA A 41 -1.35 -9.79 -1.23
C ALA A 41 -1.99 -10.48 0.00
N VAL A 42 -2.02 -9.80 1.15
CA VAL A 42 -2.56 -10.37 2.40
C VAL A 42 -3.99 -9.88 2.73
N ALA A 43 -4.51 -8.90 2.00
CA ALA A 43 -5.79 -8.23 2.29
C ALA A 43 -6.97 -9.19 2.50
N PRO A 44 -7.20 -10.23 1.67
CA PRO A 44 -8.35 -11.14 1.87
C PRO A 44 -8.34 -11.85 3.23
N GLY A 45 -7.15 -12.15 3.76
CA GLY A 45 -6.98 -12.73 5.10
C GLY A 45 -7.04 -11.67 6.19
N ALA A 46 -6.23 -10.61 6.04
CA ALA A 46 -6.05 -9.57 7.04
C ALA A 46 -7.35 -8.82 7.34
N LEU A 47 -8.13 -8.47 6.31
CA LEU A 47 -9.38 -7.72 6.47
C LEU A 47 -10.42 -8.47 7.31
N ARG A 48 -10.46 -9.81 7.24
CA ARG A 48 -11.35 -10.60 8.10
C ARG A 48 -11.02 -10.47 9.59
N GLY A 49 -9.74 -10.25 9.93
CA GLY A 49 -9.30 -10.10 11.32
C GLY A 49 -9.50 -8.70 11.91
N VAL A 50 -9.60 -7.68 11.05
CA VAL A 50 -9.73 -6.27 11.45
C VAL A 50 -11.09 -5.65 11.09
N ALA A 51 -11.98 -6.39 10.43
CA ALA A 51 -13.32 -5.93 10.09
C ALA A 51 -14.07 -5.45 11.35
N ASP A 52 -14.81 -4.34 11.19
CA ASP A 52 -15.64 -3.70 12.23
C ASP A 52 -14.88 -3.29 13.50
N ARG A 53 -13.56 -3.09 13.39
CA ARG A 53 -12.70 -2.62 14.48
C ARG A 53 -12.15 -1.23 14.18
N PRO A 54 -12.29 -0.25 15.10
CA PRO A 54 -11.60 1.02 14.98
C PRO A 54 -10.09 0.83 14.86
N MET A 55 -9.45 1.54 13.93
CA MET A 55 -8.00 1.52 13.73
C MET A 55 -7.39 2.88 14.02
N ALA A 56 -6.21 2.87 14.64
CA ALA A 56 -5.32 4.02 14.71
C ALA A 56 -4.14 3.79 13.76
N LEU A 57 -3.75 4.83 13.00
CA LEU A 57 -2.72 4.78 11.96
C LEU A 57 -1.63 5.81 12.23
#